data_AF-W0RL30-F1
#
_entry.id   AF-W0RL30-F1
#
_cell.length_a   1.000
_cell.length_b   1.000
_cell.length_c   1.000
_cell.angle_alpha   90.00
_cell.angle_beta   90.00
_cell.angle_gamma   90.00
#
_symmetry.space_group_name_H-M   'P 1'
#
loop_
_entity.id
_entity.type
_entity.pdbx_description
1 polymer ?
#
loop_
_entity_poly.entity_id
_entity_poly.type
_entity_poly.pdbx_seq_one_letter_code
_entity_poly.pdbx_strand_id
1 'polypeptide(L)' 'MLHRAARLLRAIVGAPDYERYVAHVHAHHPGCTPMTRDEFARERLAARYDRPGARCC' A
#
# COMPACT_ATOMS: atom_id res chain seq x y z
N MET A 1 -10.28 -21.56 -12.17
CA MET A 1 -8.90 -21.14 -12.51
C MET A 1 -8.81 -19.63 -12.84
N LEU A 2 -9.37 -18.73 -12.02
CA LEU A 2 -9.34 -17.27 -12.28
C LEU A 2 -8.65 -16.44 -11.19
N HIS A 3 -8.05 -17.08 -10.18
CA HIS A 3 -7.44 -16.36 -9.05
C HIS A 3 -5.99 -15.90 -9.31
N ARG A 4 -5.34 -16.37 -10.40
CA ARG A 4 -3.92 -16.05 -10.69
C ARG A 4 -3.73 -14.78 -11.53
N ALA A 5 -4.69 -14.42 -12.40
CA ALA A 5 -4.56 -13.29 -13.31
C ALA A 5 -4.59 -11.92 -12.61
N ALA A 6 -5.42 -11.79 -11.56
CA ALA A 6 -5.52 -10.54 -10.78
C ALA A 6 -4.19 -10.13 -10.12
N ARG A 7 -3.31 -11.11 -9.83
CA ARG A 7 -2.01 -10.86 -9.20
C ARG A 7 -1.01 -10.20 -10.15
N LEU A 8 -1.09 -10.50 -11.44
CA LEU A 8 -0.23 -9.91 -12.48
C LEU A 8 -0.72 -8.51 -12.88
N LEU A 9 -2.03 -8.30 -13.01
CA LEU A 9 -2.59 -6.97 -13.26
C LEU A 9 -2.33 -6.00 -12.11
N ARG A 10 -2.36 -6.46 -10.85
CA ARG A 10 -1.96 -5.66 -9.67
C ARG A 10 -0.50 -5.22 -9.70
N ALA A 11 0.39 -6.02 -10.28
CA ALA A 11 1.80 -5.66 -10.46
C ALA A 11 1.99 -4.63 -11.59
N ILE A 12 1.18 -4.69 -12.65
CA ILE A 12 1.26 -3.79 -13.81
C ILE A 12 0.66 -2.40 -13.49
N VAL A 13 -0.44 -2.35 -12.75
CA VAL A 13 -1.12 -1.07 -12.43
C VAL A 13 -0.43 -0.31 -11.29
N GLY A 14 0.45 -0.96 -10.52
CA GLY A 14 1.08 -0.35 -9.35
C GLY A 14 0.08 0.09 -8.28
N ALA A 15 -1.17 -0.41 -8.35
CA ALA A 15 -2.21 -0.10 -7.39
C ALA A 15 -1.90 -0.84 -6.09
N PRO A 16 -1.66 -0.12 -4.98
CA PRO A 16 -1.34 -0.77 -3.73
C PRO A 16 -2.61 -1.46 -3.20
N ASP A 17 -2.51 -2.76 -2.97
CA ASP A 17 -3.61 -3.59 -2.50
C ASP A 17 -3.88 -3.30 -1.02
N TYR A 18 -4.94 -2.53 -0.77
CA TYR A 18 -5.38 -2.14 0.58
C TYR A 18 -5.77 -3.36 1.44
N GLU A 19 -6.40 -4.38 0.86
CA GLU A 19 -6.82 -5.56 1.63
C GLU A 19 -5.61 -6.37 2.11
N ARG A 20 -4.58 -6.49 1.26
CA ARG A 20 -3.31 -7.11 1.66
C ARG A 20 -2.61 -6.32 2.77
N TYR A 21 -2.69 -4.99 2.76
CA TYR A 21 -2.18 -4.15 3.84
C TYR A 21 -2.93 -4.40 5.14
N VAL A 22 -4.27 -4.39 5.11
CA VAL A 22 -5.11 -4.66 6.29
C VAL A 22 -4.83 -6.05 6.87
N ALA A 23 -4.76 -7.08 6.02
CA ALA A 23 -4.42 -8.43 6.45
C ALA A 23 -3.03 -8.50 7.12
N HIS A 24 -2.05 -7.76 6.61
CA HIS A 24 -0.72 -7.67 7.21
C HIS A 24 -0.75 -6.98 8.57
N VAL A 25 -1.46 -5.84 8.69
CA VAL A 25 -1.60 -5.13 9.97
C VAL A 25 -2.28 -6.02 11.00
N HIS A 26 -3.36 -6.71 10.66
CA HIS A 26 -4.00 -7.63 11.61
C HIS A 26 -3.11 -8.82 12.00
N ALA A 27 -2.31 -9.36 11.07
CA ALA A 27 -1.44 -10.49 11.35
C ALA A 27 -0.20 -10.13 12.20
N HIS A 28 0.39 -8.95 11.97
CA HIS A 28 1.65 -8.55 12.60
C HIS A 28 1.49 -7.49 13.70
N HIS A 29 0.40 -6.75 13.69
CA HIS A 29 0.11 -5.65 14.62
C HIS A 29 -1.32 -5.76 15.17
N PRO A 30 -1.63 -6.79 15.98
CA PRO A 30 -2.99 -7.10 16.44
C PRO A 30 -3.65 -6.04 17.36
N GLY A 31 -2.97 -4.92 17.65
CA GLY A 31 -3.52 -3.77 18.37
C GLY A 31 -3.47 -2.46 17.59
N CYS A 32 -3.04 -2.48 16.33
CA CYS A 32 -2.98 -1.30 15.49
C CYS A 32 -4.20 -1.25 14.58
N THR A 33 -4.93 -0.14 14.58
CA THR A 33 -6.01 0.08 13.62
C THR A 33 -5.38 0.39 12.26
N PRO A 34 -5.65 -0.40 11.21
CA PRO A 34 -5.14 -0.10 9.89
C PRO A 34 -5.69 1.26 9.43
N MET A 35 -4.79 2.08 8.85
CA MET A 35 -5.14 3.29 8.10
C MET A 35 -6.32 3.05 7.17
N THR A 36 -7.15 4.06 6.95
CA THR A 36 -8.23 4.03 5.95
C THR A 36 -7.67 3.91 4.53
N ARG A 37 -8.52 3.53 3.57
CA ARG A 37 -8.12 3.37 2.17
C ARG A 37 -7.52 4.65 1.58
N ASP A 38 -8.12 5.80 1.88
CA ASP A 38 -7.65 7.10 1.43
C ASP A 38 -6.34 7.53 2.09
N GLU A 39 -6.14 7.24 3.39
CA GLU A 39 -4.87 7.47 4.07
C GLU A 39 -3.76 6.60 3.48
N PHE A 40 -4.03 5.31 3.25
CA PHE A 40 -3.07 4.42 2.63
C PHE A 40 -2.71 4.86 1.20
N ALA A 41 -3.69 5.30 0.40
CA ALA A 41 -3.44 5.82 -0.93
C ALA A 41 -2.61 7.11 -0.89
N ARG A 42 -2.93 8.04 0.03
CA ARG A 42 -2.19 9.29 0.23
C ARG A 42 -0.76 9.04 0.70
N GLU A 43 -0.55 8.15 1.67
CA GLU A 43 0.79 7.77 2.16
C GLU A 43 1.63 7.13 1.05
N ARG A 44 1.03 6.29 0.20
CA ARG A 44 1.72 5.71 -0.97
C ARG A 44 2.03 6.75 -2.04
N LEU A 45 1.12 7.70 -2.25
CA LEU A 45 1.33 8.81 -3.17
C LEU A 45 2.43 9.74 -2.64
N ALA A 46 2.40 10.10 -1.36
CA ALA A 46 3.43 10.87 -0.68
C ALA A 46 4.78 10.14 -0.71
N ALA A 47 4.84 8.84 -0.42
CA ALA A 47 6.07 8.08 -0.55
C ALA A 47 6.64 8.06 -1.99
N ARG A 48 5.78 8.22 -3.02
CA ARG A 48 6.16 8.24 -4.43
C ARG A 48 6.50 9.63 -4.97
N TYR A 49 5.80 10.67 -4.52
CA TYR A 49 5.88 12.04 -5.03
C TYR A 49 6.47 13.03 -4.02
N ASP A 50 6.26 12.77 -2.74
CA ASP A 50 6.77 13.51 -1.59
C ASP A 50 8.07 12.88 -1.06
N ARG A 51 8.93 12.39 -1.96
CA ARG A 51 10.37 12.46 -1.75
C ARG A 51 10.90 13.76 -2.38
N PRO A 52 10.71 14.95 -1.79
CA PRO A 52 11.37 16.16 -2.23
C PRO A 52 12.85 16.13 -1.78
N GLY A 53 13.60 15.10 -2.16
CA GLY A 53 15.00 14.96 -1.80
C GLY A 53 15.23 14.72 -0.30
N ALA A 54 16.02 13.70 0.00
CA ALA A 54 17.03 13.88 1.03
C ALA A 54 17.98 15.01 0.58
N ARG A 55 17.54 16.28 0.61
CA ARG A 55 18.42 17.44 0.56
C ARG A 55 18.63 17.88 2.00
N CYS A 56 19.44 17.11 2.71
CA CYS A 56 20.25 17.67 3.77
C CYS A 56 21.52 18.19 3.10
N CYS A 57 21.44 19.38 2.50
CA CYS A 57 22.55 20.34 2.29
C CYS A 57 21.93 21.73 2.11
#